data_AF-A0A1Q8AKY4-F1
#
_entry.id   AF-A0A1Q8AKY4-F1
#
_cell.length_a   1.000
_cell.length_b   1.000
_cell.length_c   1.000
_cell.angle_alpha   90.00
_cell.angle_beta   90.00
_cell.angle_gamma   90.00
#
_symmetry.space_group_name_H-M   'P 1'
#
loop_
_entity.id
_entity.type
_entity.pdbx_description
1 polymer ?
#
loop_
_entity_poly.entity_id
_entity_poly.type
_entity_poly.pdbx_seq_one_letter_code
_entity_poly.pdbx_strand_id
1 'polypeptide(L)'
;MRQPTKNLNPPSPAGTALIILAAGASTRLGQPKQVLPFRGRSLLRHAAETALASVCRPVVVVLGAGVEQLRSELIALPVTVTLNPAWAEGMASSIRAGLGTVTSEAHEPDSVVIMLCDQPLITAATLDQLVKVHRTENRGIVACEYVETLGVPALFSRKYFPELAGLAGDQG
;
A
#
# COMPACT_ATOMS: atom_id res chain seq x y z
N MET A 1 -24.47 16.72 40.99
CA MET A 1 -23.55 15.77 40.31
C MET A 1 -23.92 15.73 38.83
N ARG A 2 -23.11 16.31 37.94
CA ARG A 2 -23.34 16.30 36.49
C ARG A 2 -22.61 15.10 35.89
N GLN A 3 -23.33 14.20 35.22
CA GLN A 3 -22.73 13.15 34.41
C GLN A 3 -22.11 13.77 33.14
N PRO A 4 -20.96 13.27 32.66
CA PRO A 4 -20.34 13.81 31.47
C PRO A 4 -21.08 13.33 30.22
N THR A 5 -21.50 14.28 29.38
CA THR A 5 -21.97 14.03 28.02
C THR A 5 -20.83 13.42 27.21
N LYS A 6 -20.93 12.13 26.88
CA LYS A 6 -20.17 11.54 25.77
C LYS A 6 -20.63 12.22 24.49
N ASN A 7 -19.89 13.22 24.02
CA ASN A 7 -19.93 13.64 22.64
C ASN A 7 -19.34 12.49 21.80
N LEU A 8 -20.19 11.52 21.43
CA LEU A 8 -19.91 10.67 20.28
C LEU A 8 -20.19 11.51 19.03
N ASN A 9 -19.22 12.33 18.64
CA ASN A 9 -19.11 12.63 17.23
C ASN A 9 -18.85 11.28 16.54
N PRO A 10 -19.63 10.88 15.51
CA PRO A 10 -19.23 9.76 14.70
C PRO A 10 -17.82 10.05 14.16
N PRO A 11 -16.89 9.07 14.17
CA PRO A 11 -15.62 9.28 13.50
C PRO A 11 -15.95 9.69 12.05
N SER A 12 -15.36 10.80 11.60
CA SER A 12 -15.31 11.13 10.16
C SER A 12 -14.99 9.84 9.40
N PRO A 13 -15.64 9.52 8.27
CA PRO A 13 -15.43 8.25 7.60
C PRO A 13 -13.94 8.08 7.36
N ALA A 14 -13.35 7.11 8.05
CA ALA A 14 -11.92 6.91 8.02
C ALA A 14 -11.50 6.59 6.57
N GLY A 15 -10.34 7.11 6.18
CA GLY A 15 -9.86 6.98 4.80
C GLY A 15 -9.35 5.57 4.51
N THR A 16 -9.17 5.26 3.22
CA THR A 16 -8.41 4.09 2.80
C THR A 16 -6.98 4.51 2.49
N ALA A 17 -5.99 3.97 3.20
CA ALA A 17 -4.58 4.17 2.86
C ALA A 17 -4.15 3.29 1.67
N LEU A 18 -3.00 3.58 1.07
CA LEU A 18 -2.40 2.72 0.05
C LEU A 18 -0.92 2.48 0.32
N ILE A 19 -0.51 1.21 0.33
CA ILE A 19 0.88 0.77 0.49
C ILE A 19 1.38 0.20 -0.84
N ILE A 20 2.46 0.76 -1.35
CA ILE A 20 3.20 0.25 -2.51
C ILE A 20 4.40 -0.53 -2.01
N LEU A 21 4.45 -1.83 -2.29
CA LEU A 21 5.61 -2.67 -1.98
C LEU A 21 6.63 -2.58 -3.11
N ALA A 22 7.81 -2.05 -2.79
CA ALA A 22 8.92 -1.85 -3.72
C ALA A 22 10.28 -2.23 -3.12
N ALA A 23 10.28 -3.05 -2.05
CA ALA A 23 11.48 -3.36 -1.27
C ALA A 23 12.35 -4.52 -1.81
N GLY A 24 11.84 -5.30 -2.76
CA GLY A 24 12.50 -6.53 -3.24
C GLY A 24 13.73 -6.29 -4.13
N ALA A 25 14.74 -7.16 -4.01
CA ALA A 25 16.03 -7.01 -4.71
C ALA A 25 16.02 -7.38 -6.21
N SER A 26 14.91 -7.89 -6.76
CA SER A 26 14.78 -8.15 -8.21
C SER A 26 15.94 -8.98 -8.82
N THR A 27 16.51 -9.89 -8.05
CA THR A 27 17.83 -10.53 -8.32
C THR A 27 17.94 -11.29 -9.63
N ARG A 28 16.81 -11.72 -10.22
CA ARG A 28 16.79 -12.47 -11.49
C ARG A 28 16.98 -11.60 -12.75
N LEU A 29 16.87 -10.27 -12.65
CA LEU A 29 16.91 -9.36 -13.80
C LEU A 29 18.22 -8.56 -13.95
N GLY A 30 19.20 -8.77 -13.07
CA GLY A 30 20.49 -8.08 -13.12
C GLY A 30 20.45 -6.57 -12.76
N GLN A 31 19.25 -5.97 -12.66
CA GLN A 31 18.99 -4.60 -12.21
C GLN A 31 17.68 -4.54 -11.41
N PRO A 32 17.48 -3.56 -10.50
CA PRO A 32 16.23 -3.40 -9.78
C PRO A 32 15.05 -3.22 -10.74
N LYS A 33 14.01 -4.06 -10.68
CA LYS A 33 12.82 -3.93 -11.55
C LYS A 33 12.17 -2.56 -11.44
N GLN A 34 12.21 -1.98 -10.24
CA GLN A 34 11.60 -0.72 -9.87
C GLN A 34 12.01 0.44 -10.78
N VAL A 35 13.25 0.43 -11.30
CA VAL A 35 13.78 1.49 -12.18
C VAL A 35 13.58 1.20 -13.67
N LEU A 36 12.97 0.07 -14.03
CA LEU A 36 12.73 -0.25 -15.45
C LEU A 36 11.82 0.80 -16.09
N PRO A 37 12.13 1.25 -17.31
CA PRO A 37 11.35 2.27 -17.99
C PRO A 37 10.01 1.70 -18.47
N PHE A 38 8.94 2.42 -18.18
CA PHE A 38 7.59 2.18 -18.66
C PHE A 38 6.94 3.53 -19.00
N ARG A 39 6.53 3.71 -20.27
CA ARG A 39 5.90 4.95 -20.77
C ARG A 39 6.68 6.24 -20.42
N GLY A 40 8.01 6.17 -20.44
CA GLY A 40 8.89 7.31 -20.18
C GLY A 40 9.17 7.63 -18.70
N ARG A 41 8.71 6.77 -17.77
CA ARG A 41 8.98 6.88 -16.32
C ARG A 41 9.45 5.53 -15.78
N SER A 42 10.01 5.47 -14.57
CA SER A 42 10.26 4.18 -13.90
C SER A 42 8.95 3.50 -13.49
N LEU A 43 8.96 2.16 -13.35
CA LEU A 43 7.82 1.42 -12.80
C LEU A 43 7.41 1.93 -11.42
N LEU A 44 8.38 2.25 -10.56
CA LEU A 44 8.14 2.82 -9.24
C LEU A 44 7.39 4.16 -9.31
N ARG A 45 7.87 5.08 -10.16
CA ARG A 45 7.22 6.38 -10.33
C ARG A 45 5.82 6.25 -10.91
N HIS A 46 5.65 5.39 -11.92
CA HIS A 46 4.34 5.10 -12.51
C HIS A 46 3.35 4.56 -11.47
N ALA A 47 3.77 3.63 -10.62
CA ALA A 47 2.95 3.09 -9.54
C ALA A 47 2.57 4.16 -8.50
N ALA A 48 3.52 4.99 -8.09
CA ALA A 48 3.28 6.08 -7.14
C ALA A 48 2.30 7.12 -7.69
N GLU A 49 2.45 7.53 -8.95
CA GLU A 49 1.53 8.47 -9.61
C GLU A 49 0.14 7.85 -9.81
N THR A 50 0.07 6.55 -10.12
CA THR A 50 -1.21 5.81 -10.21
C THR A 50 -1.92 5.77 -8.86
N ALA A 51 -1.21 5.50 -7.77
CA ALA A 51 -1.76 5.54 -6.41
C ALA A 51 -2.21 6.95 -6.01
N LEU A 52 -1.44 7.98 -6.37
CA LEU A 52 -1.80 9.37 -6.10
C LEU A 52 -3.00 9.84 -6.92
N ALA A 53 -3.27 9.24 -8.07
CA ALA A 53 -4.46 9.52 -8.87
C ALA A 53 -5.73 8.85 -8.32
N SER A 54 -5.63 7.93 -7.35
CA SER A 54 -6.78 7.29 -6.70
C SER A 54 -7.29 8.08 -5.48
N VAL A 55 -8.42 7.64 -4.93
CA VAL A 55 -9.02 8.18 -3.69
C VAL A 55 -8.25 7.82 -2.42
N CYS A 56 -7.24 6.94 -2.50
CA CYS A 56 -6.57 6.40 -1.31
C CYS A 56 -5.58 7.40 -0.70
N ARG A 57 -5.66 7.66 0.61
CA ARG A 57 -4.70 8.49 1.37
C ARG A 57 -4.53 7.96 2.80
N PRO A 58 -3.32 8.05 3.39
CA PRO A 58 -2.06 8.44 2.74
C PRO A 58 -1.56 7.38 1.74
N VAL A 59 -0.58 7.75 0.91
CA VAL A 59 0.16 6.82 0.03
C VAL A 59 1.55 6.58 0.61
N VAL A 60 1.83 5.34 0.98
CA VAL A 60 3.09 4.89 1.57
C VAL A 60 3.84 4.02 0.57
N VAL A 61 5.11 4.31 0.34
CA VAL A 61 6.01 3.52 -0.52
C VAL A 61 7.07 2.84 0.33
N VAL A 62 7.10 1.51 0.30
CA VAL A 62 8.06 0.72 1.07
C VAL A 62 9.26 0.37 0.20
N LEU A 63 10.43 0.89 0.58
CA LEU A 63 11.72 0.62 -0.07
C LEU A 63 12.59 -0.31 0.79
N GLY A 64 13.53 -1.00 0.17
CA GLY A 64 14.38 -2.01 0.81
C GLY A 64 15.73 -2.09 0.11
N ALA A 65 15.95 -3.10 -0.73
CA ALA A 65 17.17 -3.17 -1.53
C ALA A 65 17.29 -1.95 -2.50
N GLY A 66 18.49 -1.38 -2.61
CA GLY A 66 18.77 -0.31 -3.58
C GLY A 66 18.11 1.05 -3.29
N VAL A 67 17.86 1.38 -2.02
CA VAL A 67 17.14 2.61 -1.60
C VAL A 67 17.59 3.88 -2.32
N GLU A 68 18.90 4.10 -2.44
CA GLU A 68 19.45 5.35 -2.98
C GLU A 68 19.00 5.61 -4.42
N GLN A 69 18.99 4.58 -5.28
CA GLN A 69 18.50 4.73 -6.65
C GLN A 69 16.98 4.91 -6.73
N LEU A 70 16.24 4.37 -5.76
CA LEU A 70 14.76 4.39 -5.78
C LEU A 70 14.18 5.69 -5.23
N ARG A 71 14.88 6.34 -4.29
CA ARG A 71 14.41 7.61 -3.70
C ARG A 71 14.30 8.73 -4.72
N SER A 72 15.22 8.80 -5.70
CA SER A 72 15.19 9.85 -6.73
C SER A 72 13.94 9.79 -7.61
N GLU A 73 13.38 8.59 -7.80
CA GLU A 73 12.16 8.37 -8.60
C GLU A 73 10.89 8.94 -7.93
N LEU A 74 10.94 9.17 -6.62
CA LEU A 74 9.82 9.63 -5.81
C LEU A 74 9.90 11.12 -5.44
N ILE A 75 10.95 11.82 -5.88
CA ILE A 75 11.13 13.26 -5.59
C ILE A 75 9.93 14.05 -6.13
N ALA A 76 9.48 15.01 -5.31
CA ALA A 76 8.35 15.90 -5.59
C ALA A 76 6.97 15.19 -5.69
N LEU A 77 6.87 13.91 -5.32
CA LEU A 77 5.59 13.24 -5.13
C LEU A 77 5.16 13.34 -3.65
N PRO A 78 3.88 13.65 -3.36
CA PRO A 78 3.35 13.70 -2.00
C PRO A 78 3.10 12.29 -1.44
N VAL A 79 4.15 11.50 -1.29
CA VAL A 79 4.14 10.13 -0.74
C VAL A 79 5.01 10.04 0.51
N THR A 80 4.62 9.17 1.45
CA THR A 80 5.46 8.82 2.60
C THR A 80 6.37 7.66 2.19
N VAL A 81 7.69 7.81 2.34
CA VAL A 81 8.66 6.76 2.04
C VAL A 81 9.07 6.04 3.33
N THR A 82 8.81 4.74 3.38
CA THR A 82 9.18 3.86 4.49
C THR A 82 10.33 2.96 4.09
N LEU A 83 11.34 2.83 4.95
CA LEU A 83 12.44 1.89 4.75
C LEU A 83 12.16 0.59 5.48
N ASN A 84 12.30 -0.53 4.78
CA ASN A 84 12.28 -1.87 5.34
C ASN A 84 13.72 -2.44 5.35
N PRO A 85 14.47 -2.33 6.46
CA PRO A 85 15.80 -2.93 6.57
C PRO A 85 15.76 -4.46 6.56
N ALA A 86 14.62 -5.06 6.92
CA ALA A 86 14.39 -6.50 6.95
C ALA A 86 13.83 -7.04 5.61
N TRP A 87 13.98 -6.32 4.50
CA TRP A 87 13.43 -6.72 3.19
C TRP A 87 13.82 -8.13 2.74
N ALA A 88 14.97 -8.64 3.21
CA ALA A 88 15.45 -9.99 2.93
C ALA A 88 14.63 -11.10 3.59
N GLU A 89 13.79 -10.79 4.59
CA GLU A 89 12.84 -11.74 5.20
C GLU A 89 11.70 -12.09 4.25
N GLY A 90 11.44 -11.27 3.23
CA GLY A 90 10.38 -11.47 2.26
C GLY A 90 9.29 -10.42 2.31
N MET A 91 8.21 -10.68 1.58
CA MET A 91 7.10 -9.74 1.38
C MET A 91 6.38 -9.36 2.68
N ALA A 92 6.24 -10.29 3.62
CA ALA A 92 5.63 -10.04 4.93
C ALA A 92 6.27 -8.86 5.65
N SER A 93 7.61 -8.80 5.68
CA SER A 93 8.34 -7.71 6.34
C SER A 93 8.02 -6.34 5.74
N SER A 94 7.76 -6.29 4.44
CA SER A 94 7.43 -5.06 3.73
C SER A 94 6.00 -4.61 4.02
N ILE A 95 5.06 -5.57 4.10
CA ILE A 95 3.68 -5.31 4.52
C ILE A 95 3.67 -4.76 5.95
N ARG A 96 4.40 -5.39 6.88
CA ARG A 96 4.49 -4.92 8.27
C ARG A 96 5.09 -3.52 8.37
N ALA A 97 6.16 -3.24 7.62
CA ALA A 97 6.79 -1.91 7.61
C ALA A 97 5.84 -0.81 7.09
N GLY A 98 5.17 -1.07 5.95
CA GLY A 98 4.19 -0.15 5.38
C GLY A 98 3.00 0.07 6.31
N LEU A 99 2.43 -1.01 6.86
CA LEU A 99 1.31 -0.95 7.79
C LEU A 99 1.67 -0.19 9.06
N GLY A 100 2.86 -0.46 9.64
CA GLY A 100 3.37 0.26 10.79
C GLY A 100 3.41 1.77 10.55
N THR A 101 3.88 2.19 9.37
CA THR A 101 3.89 3.61 8.98
C THR A 101 2.47 4.17 8.90
N VAL A 102 1.57 3.50 8.19
CA VAL A 102 0.15 3.90 8.06
C VAL A 102 -0.51 4.06 9.43
N THR A 103 -0.27 3.13 10.36
CA THR A 103 -0.88 3.16 11.70
C THR A 103 -0.23 4.16 12.66
N SER A 104 0.99 4.62 12.37
CA SER A 104 1.69 5.63 13.17
C SER A 104 1.31 7.08 12.82
N GLU A 105 0.72 7.30 11.64
CA GLU A 105 0.24 8.61 11.23
C GLU A 105 -1.11 8.96 11.88
N ALA A 106 -1.36 10.25 12.11
CA ALA A 106 -2.57 10.74 12.78
C ALA A 106 -3.89 10.44 12.04
N HIS A 107 -3.80 10.10 10.75
CA HIS A 107 -4.94 9.76 9.91
C HIS A 107 -5.23 8.27 10.04
N GLU A 108 -5.84 7.85 11.14
CA GLU A 108 -6.21 6.45 11.39
C GLU A 108 -7.13 5.91 10.26
N PRO A 109 -6.63 5.18 9.26
CA PRO A 109 -7.45 4.75 8.14
C PRO A 109 -8.23 3.49 8.53
N ASP A 110 -9.45 3.31 8.02
CA ASP A 110 -10.24 2.10 8.31
C ASP A 110 -9.90 0.92 7.39
N SER A 111 -9.05 1.17 6.39
CA SER A 111 -8.71 0.20 5.37
C SER A 111 -7.38 0.56 4.71
N VAL A 112 -6.74 -0.44 4.11
CA VAL A 112 -5.52 -0.24 3.32
C VAL A 112 -5.60 -1.04 2.03
N VAL A 113 -5.17 -0.43 0.93
CA VAL A 113 -4.89 -1.13 -0.32
C VAL A 113 -3.39 -1.45 -0.37
N ILE A 114 -3.04 -2.69 -0.66
CA ILE A 114 -1.66 -3.13 -0.89
C ILE A 114 -1.49 -3.42 -2.38
N MET A 115 -0.47 -2.85 -3.01
CA MET A 115 -0.11 -3.14 -4.40
C MET A 115 1.41 -3.31 -4.58
N LEU A 116 1.82 -3.92 -5.69
CA LEU A 116 3.23 -4.01 -6.08
C LEU A 116 3.57 -2.93 -7.11
N CYS A 117 4.81 -2.46 -7.11
CA CYS A 117 5.28 -1.49 -8.09
C CYS A 117 5.44 -2.06 -9.51
N ASP A 118 5.51 -3.38 -9.68
CA ASP A 118 5.71 -4.06 -10.96
C ASP A 118 4.40 -4.47 -11.67
N GLN A 119 3.29 -3.82 -11.30
CA GLN A 119 1.96 -4.01 -11.91
C GLN A 119 1.56 -2.81 -12.80
N PRO A 120 2.22 -2.59 -13.96
CA PRO A 120 2.08 -1.37 -14.75
C PRO A 120 0.68 -1.16 -15.37
N LEU A 121 -0.13 -2.20 -15.43
CA LEU A 121 -1.49 -2.16 -15.99
C LEU A 121 -2.55 -1.76 -14.97
N ILE A 122 -2.19 -1.67 -13.67
CA ILE A 122 -3.10 -1.16 -12.65
C ILE A 122 -3.34 0.33 -12.88
N THR A 123 -4.60 0.73 -12.72
CA THR A 123 -5.05 2.12 -12.92
C THR A 123 -5.65 2.66 -11.63
N ALA A 124 -5.74 3.99 -11.52
CA ALA A 124 -6.46 4.64 -10.42
C ALA A 124 -7.91 4.16 -10.32
N ALA A 125 -8.59 3.97 -11.46
CA ALA A 125 -9.95 3.45 -11.50
C ALA A 125 -10.07 2.03 -10.90
N THR A 126 -9.05 1.18 -11.11
CA THR A 126 -8.98 -0.15 -10.47
C THR A 126 -8.92 -0.03 -8.95
N LEU A 127 -8.07 0.88 -8.44
CA LEU A 127 -7.93 1.13 -7.00
C LEU A 127 -9.20 1.70 -6.39
N ASP A 128 -9.81 2.69 -7.06
CA ASP A 128 -11.08 3.30 -6.64
C ASP A 128 -12.22 2.28 -6.61
N GLN A 129 -12.21 1.31 -7.53
CA GLN A 129 -13.20 0.24 -7.55
C GLN A 129 -13.07 -0.69 -6.34
N LEU A 130 -11.85 -1.01 -5.88
CA LEU A 130 -11.66 -1.78 -4.64
C LEU A 130 -12.26 -1.04 -3.43
N VAL A 131 -11.99 0.26 -3.32
CA VAL A 131 -12.54 1.11 -2.26
C VAL A 131 -14.05 1.18 -2.33
N LYS A 132 -14.61 1.33 -3.54
CA LYS A 132 -16.05 1.35 -3.77
C LYS A 132 -16.69 0.05 -3.31
N VAL A 133 -16.21 -1.11 -3.77
CA VAL A 133 -16.74 -2.43 -3.40
C VAL A 133 -16.67 -2.63 -1.89
N HIS A 134 -15.53 -2.30 -1.26
CA HIS A 134 -15.38 -2.35 0.19
C HIS A 134 -16.49 -1.58 0.91
N ARG A 135 -16.74 -0.33 0.49
CA ARG A 135 -17.71 0.56 1.12
C ARG A 135 -19.16 0.19 0.83
N THR A 136 -19.49 -0.19 -0.41
CA THR A 136 -20.88 -0.46 -0.81
C THR A 136 -21.35 -1.84 -0.40
N GLU A 137 -20.46 -2.83 -0.37
CA GLU A 137 -20.81 -4.21 -0.01
C GLU A 137 -20.38 -4.61 1.40
N ASN A 138 -19.75 -3.70 2.16
CA ASN A 138 -19.22 -3.96 3.50
C ASN A 138 -18.27 -5.19 3.53
N ARG A 139 -17.47 -5.35 2.47
CA ARG A 139 -16.53 -6.47 2.31
C ARG A 139 -15.26 -6.19 3.07
N GLY A 140 -14.83 -7.09 3.95
CA GLY A 140 -13.62 -6.88 4.74
C GLY A 140 -12.31 -7.01 3.94
N ILE A 141 -12.32 -7.79 2.86
CA ILE A 141 -11.20 -7.98 1.93
C ILE A 141 -11.77 -7.86 0.51
N VAL A 142 -11.07 -7.15 -0.38
CA VAL A 142 -11.40 -7.07 -1.81
C VAL A 142 -10.10 -7.21 -2.59
N ALA A 143 -9.98 -8.18 -3.49
CA ALA A 143 -8.77 -8.41 -4.27
C ALA A 143 -9.09 -8.47 -5.76
N CYS A 144 -8.09 -8.21 -6.60
CA CYS A 144 -8.23 -8.43 -8.03
C CYS A 144 -8.11 -9.92 -8.35
N GLU A 145 -9.00 -10.41 -9.20
CA GLU A 145 -8.93 -11.76 -9.76
C GLU A 145 -8.14 -11.73 -11.07
N TYR A 146 -7.12 -12.59 -11.14
CA TYR A 146 -6.41 -12.93 -12.37
C TYR A 146 -6.79 -14.36 -12.76
N VAL A 147 -6.58 -14.72 -14.04
CA VAL A 147 -7.03 -15.97 -14.68
C VAL A 147 -6.80 -17.23 -13.83
N GLU A 148 -5.80 -17.24 -12.94
CA GLU A 148 -5.45 -18.41 -12.11
C GLU A 148 -5.26 -18.07 -10.60
N THR A 149 -5.44 -16.82 -10.16
CA THR A 149 -5.20 -16.46 -8.75
C THR A 149 -5.86 -15.15 -8.32
N LEU A 150 -6.21 -15.06 -7.03
CA LEU A 150 -6.49 -13.79 -6.37
C LEU A 150 -5.16 -13.12 -6.03
N GLY A 151 -5.06 -11.82 -6.32
CA GLY A 151 -3.83 -11.10 -6.09
C GLY A 151 -4.01 -9.63 -5.83
N VAL A 152 -2.88 -8.99 -5.56
CA VAL A 152 -2.79 -7.55 -5.44
C VAL A 152 -3.10 -6.85 -6.78
N PRO A 153 -3.62 -5.61 -6.78
CA PRO A 153 -3.98 -4.82 -5.62
C PRO A 153 -5.10 -5.43 -4.78
N ALA A 154 -4.93 -5.42 -3.47
CA ALA A 154 -5.87 -5.99 -2.51
C ALA A 154 -6.14 -5.02 -1.37
N LEU A 155 -7.41 -4.83 -1.04
CA LEU A 155 -7.89 -4.01 0.06
C LEU A 155 -8.15 -4.87 1.29
N PHE A 156 -7.69 -4.41 2.44
CA PHE A 156 -7.94 -4.99 3.75
C PHE A 156 -8.52 -3.95 4.69
N SER A 157 -9.68 -4.26 5.27
CA SER A 157 -10.24 -3.46 6.37
C SER A 157 -9.39 -3.57 7.63
N ARG A 158 -9.49 -2.56 8.51
CA ARG A 158 -8.73 -2.42 9.76
C ARG A 158 -8.80 -3.64 10.67
N LYS A 159 -9.90 -4.40 10.61
CA LYS A 159 -10.04 -5.64 11.39
C LYS A 159 -8.98 -6.69 11.07
N TYR A 160 -8.35 -6.63 9.89
CA TYR A 160 -7.28 -7.52 9.45
C TYR A 160 -5.86 -6.97 9.70
N PHE A 161 -5.73 -5.76 10.25
CA PHE A 161 -4.42 -5.18 10.51
C PHE A 161 -3.59 -6.04 11.49
N PRO A 162 -4.15 -6.64 12.55
CA PRO A 162 -3.40 -7.57 13.41
C PRO A 162 -2.82 -8.76 12.64
N GLU A 163 -3.57 -9.34 11.71
CA GLU A 163 -3.15 -10.46 10.88
C GLU A 163 -2.05 -10.05 9.89
N LEU A 164 -2.21 -8.89 9.24
CA LEU A 164 -1.17 -8.32 8.37
C LEU A 164 0.12 -8.01 9.14
N ALA A 165 0.00 -7.53 10.38
CA ALA A 165 1.12 -7.29 11.27
C ALA A 165 1.80 -8.59 11.75
N GLY A 166 1.09 -9.72 11.71
CA GLY A 166 1.57 -11.04 12.12
C GLY A 166 2.12 -11.92 10.98
N LEU A 167 2.06 -11.46 9.72
CA LEU A 167 2.62 -12.20 8.58
C LEU A 167 4.12 -12.47 8.77
N ALA A 168 4.62 -13.57 8.18
CA ALA A 168 6.04 -13.95 8.24
C ALA A 168 6.52 -14.56 6.90
N GLY A 169 7.81 -14.34 6.61
CA GLY A 169 8.49 -14.91 5.44
C GLY A 169 8.04 -14.32 4.10
N ASP A 170 8.03 -15.18 3.08
CA ASP A 170 7.69 -14.81 1.69
C ASP A 170 6.18 -14.77 1.41
N GLN A 171 5.34 -15.15 2.38
CA GLN A 171 3.89 -15.07 2.26
C GLN A 171 3.45 -13.61 2.45
N GLY A 172 2.66 -13.10 1.51
CA GLY A 172 2.05 -11.77 1.55
C GLY A 172 0.53 -11.85 1.48
#